data_AF-A0A0N4YI19-F1
#
_entry.id   AF-A0A0N4YI19-F1
#
_cell.length_a   1.000
_cell.length_b   1.000
_cell.length_c   1.000
_cell.angle_alpha   90.00
_cell.angle_beta   90.00
_cell.angle_gamma   90.00
#
_symmetry.space_group_name_H-M   'P 1'
#
loop_
_entity.id
_entity.type
_entity.pdbx_description
1 polymer ?
#
loop_
_entity_poly.entity_id
_entity_poly.type
_entity_poly.pdbx_seq_one_letter_code
_entity_poly.pdbx_strand_id
1 'polypeptide(L)'
;MKPTTASLRAFWRSANANEVRQPPIMISLPNFNFASEEVRQSIKGLNGTDQERDIILVDIEPRLGAVLRAHRRYQINIEMWKGRDLVFPVNLNKTRSSIVPVLIIHEDAMIDADTLSSIQNELIGAEWWAHSISTALAGAGLALFVIAILYALLKSDLVRGVKSDSVSPLPAYEPRAQSQNGKGNYI
;
A
#
# COMPACT_ATOMS: atom_id res chain seq x y z
N MET A 1 29.69 -59.70 -4.56
CA MET A 1 31.03 -59.10 -4.45
C MET A 1 30.95 -57.88 -3.55
N LYS A 2 31.63 -57.87 -2.39
CA LYS A 2 31.63 -56.70 -1.49
C LYS A 2 32.65 -55.68 -2.02
N PRO A 3 32.30 -54.41 -2.19
CA PRO A 3 33.25 -53.40 -2.64
C PRO A 3 34.35 -53.23 -1.59
N THR A 4 35.60 -53.25 -2.02
CA THR A 4 36.78 -53.05 -1.17
C THR A 4 36.78 -51.62 -0.63
N THR A 5 37.23 -51.44 0.62
CA THR A 5 37.28 -50.15 1.34
C THR A 5 38.08 -49.05 0.62
N ALA A 6 38.90 -49.43 -0.36
CA ALA A 6 39.61 -48.51 -1.26
C ALA A 6 38.70 -47.90 -2.33
N SER A 7 37.75 -48.66 -2.90
CA SER A 7 36.83 -48.14 -3.92
C SER A 7 35.75 -47.23 -3.31
N LEU A 8 35.32 -47.53 -2.08
CA LEU A 8 34.40 -46.67 -1.33
C LEU A 8 35.05 -45.32 -0.96
N ARG A 9 36.34 -45.30 -0.61
CA ARG A 9 37.08 -44.05 -0.37
C ARG A 9 37.36 -43.25 -1.64
N ALA A 10 37.61 -43.93 -2.76
CA ALA A 10 37.76 -43.28 -4.06
C ALA A 10 36.43 -42.68 -4.56
N PHE A 11 35.32 -43.41 -4.38
CA PHE A 11 33.97 -42.96 -4.72
C PHE A 11 33.51 -41.78 -3.85
N TRP A 12 33.75 -41.81 -2.53
CA TRP A 12 33.48 -40.67 -1.66
C TRP A 12 34.34 -39.43 -1.99
N ARG A 13 35.60 -39.64 -2.42
CA ARG A 13 36.46 -38.55 -2.92
C ARG A 13 35.97 -37.96 -4.25
N SER A 14 35.45 -38.78 -5.17
CA SER A 14 34.88 -38.27 -6.43
C SER A 14 33.51 -37.62 -6.24
N ALA A 15 32.71 -38.09 -5.28
CA ALA A 15 31.42 -37.48 -4.93
C ALA A 15 31.59 -36.06 -4.35
N ASN A 16 32.61 -35.82 -3.52
CA ASN A 16 32.95 -34.48 -3.01
C ASN A 16 33.72 -33.60 -4.01
N ALA A 17 34.23 -34.14 -5.11
CA ALA A 17 34.92 -33.36 -6.14
C ALA A 17 33.95 -32.65 -7.10
N ASN A 18 32.67 -33.05 -7.08
CA ASN A 18 31.61 -32.53 -7.94
C ASN A 18 30.65 -31.57 -7.24
N GLU A 19 30.93 -31.16 -5.99
CA GLU A 19 30.37 -29.90 -5.52
C GLU A 19 30.93 -28.81 -6.41
N VAL A 20 30.07 -28.20 -7.23
CA VAL A 20 30.36 -26.96 -7.93
C VAL A 20 30.83 -26.00 -6.84
N ARG A 21 32.15 -25.86 -6.67
CA ARG A 21 32.75 -24.91 -5.75
C ARG A 21 32.29 -23.56 -6.25
N GLN A 22 31.23 -23.03 -5.63
CA GLN A 22 30.74 -21.71 -5.97
C GLN A 22 31.96 -20.78 -5.85
N PRO A 23 32.20 -19.92 -6.87
CA PRO A 23 33.25 -18.95 -6.74
C PRO A 23 33.01 -18.18 -5.43
N PRO A 24 34.04 -17.99 -4.59
CA PRO A 24 33.87 -17.41 -3.26
C PRO A 24 33.59 -15.90 -3.39
N ILE A 25 32.38 -15.57 -3.85
CA ILE A 25 31.92 -14.22 -4.13
C ILE A 25 31.16 -13.72 -2.91
N MET A 26 31.59 -12.59 -2.36
CA MET A 26 30.92 -11.87 -1.28
C MET A 26 30.37 -10.56 -1.83
N ILE A 27 29.12 -10.23 -1.49
CA ILE A 27 28.53 -8.93 -1.79
C ILE A 27 28.60 -8.05 -0.53
N SER A 28 29.05 -6.81 -0.68
CA SER A 28 29.04 -5.80 0.38
C SER A 28 28.50 -4.48 -0.14
N LEU A 29 28.30 -3.51 0.74
CA LEU A 29 28.16 -2.11 0.31
C LEU A 29 29.52 -1.57 -0.17
N PRO A 30 29.51 -0.49 -0.97
CA PRO A 30 30.73 0.20 -1.38
C PRO A 30 31.61 0.52 -0.18
N ASN A 31 32.93 0.36 -0.33
CA ASN A 31 33.92 0.63 0.71
C ASN A 31 33.68 -0.11 2.04
N PHE A 32 32.94 -1.23 2.02
CA PHE A 32 32.51 -1.95 3.21
C PHE A 32 31.77 -1.05 4.21
N ASN A 33 30.89 -0.20 3.68
CA ASN A 33 29.98 0.60 4.50
C ASN A 33 29.16 -0.31 5.42
N PHE A 34 29.04 0.06 6.70
CA PHE A 34 28.43 -0.73 7.78
C PHE A 34 29.05 -2.11 8.09
N ALA A 35 30.21 -2.46 7.52
CA ALA A 35 30.93 -3.66 7.92
C ALA A 35 31.67 -3.46 9.25
N SER A 36 32.08 -4.57 9.88
CA SER A 36 32.92 -4.49 11.08
C SER A 36 34.27 -3.84 10.77
N GLU A 37 34.83 -3.17 11.78
CA GLU A 37 36.11 -2.46 11.65
C GLU A 37 37.25 -3.42 11.28
N GLU A 38 37.20 -4.68 11.73
CA GLU A 38 38.16 -5.72 11.35
C GLU A 38 38.19 -5.95 9.83
N VAL A 39 37.03 -6.01 9.18
CA VAL A 39 36.93 -6.19 7.73
C VAL A 39 37.49 -4.97 7.00
N ARG A 40 37.16 -3.76 7.46
CA ARG A 40 37.66 -2.50 6.87
C ARG A 40 39.19 -2.38 7.01
N GLN A 41 39.73 -2.70 8.18
CA GLN A 41 41.18 -2.64 8.44
C GLN A 41 41.98 -3.72 7.70
N SER A 42 41.32 -4.82 7.30
CA SER A 42 41.97 -5.87 6.50
C SER A 42 42.34 -5.41 5.09
N ILE A 43 41.72 -4.33 4.59
CA ILE A 43 41.87 -3.83 3.22
C ILE A 43 42.54 -2.45 3.26
N LYS A 44 43.71 -2.34 2.63
CA LYS A 44 44.40 -1.05 2.47
C LYS A 44 43.89 -0.31 1.24
N GLY A 45 43.70 1.01 1.38
CA GLY A 45 43.28 1.88 0.28
C GLY A 45 41.77 2.08 0.15
N LEU A 46 40.99 1.71 1.16
CA LEU A 46 39.58 2.13 1.24
C LEU A 46 39.51 3.64 1.40
N ASN A 47 38.69 4.29 0.57
CA ASN A 47 38.37 5.70 0.75
C ASN A 47 37.40 5.89 1.92
N GLY A 48 37.33 7.13 2.42
CA GLY A 48 36.28 7.54 3.34
C GLY A 48 34.90 7.20 2.77
N THR A 49 34.04 6.67 3.63
CA THR A 49 32.68 6.26 3.26
C THR A 49 31.79 7.49 3.30
N ASP A 50 31.09 7.76 2.21
CA ASP A 50 30.15 8.88 2.13
C ASP A 50 28.72 8.33 2.25
N GLN A 51 27.97 8.85 3.21
CA GLN A 51 26.63 8.37 3.49
C GLN A 51 25.65 8.67 2.35
N GLU A 52 25.87 9.67 1.50
CA GLU A 52 24.97 9.91 0.35
C GLU A 52 25.34 9.07 -0.87
N ARG A 53 26.65 8.84 -1.07
CA ARG A 53 27.17 8.14 -2.25
C ARG A 53 27.26 6.64 -2.10
N ASP A 54 27.41 6.10 -0.89
CA ASP A 54 27.73 4.68 -0.66
C ASP A 54 26.59 3.88 -0.01
N ILE A 55 25.37 4.43 0.02
CA ILE A 55 24.18 3.76 0.56
C ILE A 55 23.17 3.41 -0.52
N ILE A 56 22.24 2.54 -0.14
CA ILE A 56 21.05 2.21 -0.92
C ILE A 56 19.93 3.15 -0.47
N LEU A 57 19.36 3.90 -1.41
CA LEU A 57 18.24 4.82 -1.19
C LEU A 57 17.07 4.41 -2.07
N VAL A 58 15.88 4.38 -1.51
CA VAL A 58 14.65 4.12 -2.27
C VAL A 58 13.60 5.09 -1.78
N ASP A 59 13.28 6.08 -2.61
CA ASP A 59 12.23 7.05 -2.35
C ASP A 59 10.91 6.47 -2.85
N ILE A 60 9.99 6.25 -1.92
CA ILE A 60 8.69 5.63 -2.16
C ILE A 60 7.60 6.66 -1.88
N GLU A 61 6.66 6.82 -2.81
CA GLU A 61 5.47 7.62 -2.57
C GLU A 61 4.53 6.84 -1.62
N PRO A 62 4.20 7.39 -0.43
CA PRO A 62 3.54 6.64 0.63
C PRO A 62 2.09 6.26 0.33
N ARG A 63 1.37 6.96 -0.56
CA ARG A 63 -0.04 6.65 -0.87
C ARG A 63 -0.17 5.51 -1.90
N LEU A 64 0.76 5.41 -2.84
CA LEU A 64 0.78 4.48 -3.97
C LEU A 64 1.73 3.30 -3.79
N GLY A 65 2.77 3.46 -2.95
CA GLY A 65 3.90 2.55 -2.92
C GLY A 65 4.76 2.59 -4.19
N ALA A 66 4.59 3.62 -5.03
CA ALA A 66 5.37 3.78 -6.25
C ALA A 66 6.80 4.24 -5.93
N VAL A 67 7.80 3.62 -6.55
CA VAL A 67 9.21 3.98 -6.37
C VAL A 67 9.54 5.16 -7.29
N LEU A 68 9.71 6.35 -6.71
CA LEU A 68 10.03 7.58 -7.46
C LEU A 68 11.49 7.60 -7.90
N ARG A 69 12.37 7.15 -7.00
CA ARG A 69 13.81 7.15 -7.17
C ARG A 69 14.39 5.97 -6.43
N ALA A 70 15.24 5.19 -7.08
CA ALA A 70 15.97 4.10 -6.46
C ALA A 70 17.44 4.20 -6.84
N HIS A 71 18.29 4.27 -5.83
CA HIS A 71 19.73 4.15 -5.92
C HIS A 71 20.14 2.85 -5.24
N ARG A 72 20.59 1.89 -6.03
CA ARG A 72 21.13 0.62 -5.54
C ARG A 72 22.63 0.58 -5.82
N ARG A 73 23.40 0.37 -4.76
CA ARG A 73 24.86 0.33 -4.82
C ARG A 73 25.35 -0.90 -4.09
N TYR A 74 26.22 -1.66 -4.74
CA TYR A 74 26.79 -2.86 -4.17
C TYR A 74 28.16 -3.12 -4.76
N GLN A 75 28.98 -3.76 -3.95
CA GLN A 75 30.36 -4.12 -4.24
C GLN A 75 30.46 -5.63 -4.29
N ILE A 76 31.10 -6.12 -5.34
CA ILE A 76 31.41 -7.53 -5.52
C ILE A 76 32.84 -7.75 -5.05
N ASN A 77 33.00 -8.68 -4.12
CA ASN A 77 34.27 -9.06 -3.54
C ASN A 77 34.53 -10.55 -3.79
N ILE A 78 35.81 -10.92 -3.82
CA ILE A 78 36.23 -12.33 -3.87
C ILE A 78 36.95 -12.66 -2.56
N GLU A 79 36.52 -13.70 -1.88
CA GLU A 79 37.19 -14.23 -0.70
C GLU A 79 38.30 -15.19 -1.12
N MET A 80 39.53 -14.82 -0.81
CA MET A 80 40.70 -15.65 -1.05
C MET A 80 41.06 -16.37 0.24
N TRP A 81 40.98 -17.70 0.20
CA TRP A 81 41.37 -18.57 1.30
C TRP A 81 42.81 -19.03 1.11
N LYS A 82 43.58 -19.15 2.19
CA LYS A 82 44.89 -19.80 2.13
C LYS A 82 44.74 -21.29 1.85
N GLY A 83 44.72 -21.68 0.57
CA GLY A 83 44.74 -23.07 0.15
C GLY A 83 46.14 -23.67 0.26
N ARG A 84 46.24 -24.93 0.69
CA ARG A 84 47.49 -25.70 0.70
C ARG A 84 48.02 -26.04 -0.71
N ASP A 85 47.25 -25.72 -1.75
CA ASP A 85 47.47 -26.20 -3.13
C ASP A 85 47.06 -25.14 -4.19
N LEU A 86 47.18 -23.85 -3.87
CA LEU A 86 46.92 -22.77 -4.82
C LEU A 86 48.18 -22.52 -5.67
N VAL A 87 48.25 -23.16 -6.83
CA VAL A 87 49.33 -23.00 -7.81
C VAL A 87 49.08 -21.74 -8.65
N PHE A 88 49.30 -20.57 -8.05
CA PHE A 88 49.46 -19.33 -8.82
C PHE A 88 50.96 -19.13 -9.13
N PRO A 89 51.31 -18.47 -10.26
CA PRO A 89 52.71 -18.15 -10.60
C PRO A 89 53.38 -17.16 -9.62
N VAL A 90 52.64 -16.69 -8.62
CA VAL A 90 53.09 -15.84 -7.53
C VAL A 90 53.01 -16.61 -6.22
N ASN A 91 54.04 -16.49 -5.38
CA ASN A 91 54.27 -17.30 -4.19
C ASN A 91 53.21 -17.04 -3.08
N LEU A 92 52.03 -17.65 -3.20
CA LEU A 92 50.89 -17.51 -2.27
C LEU A 92 51.06 -18.26 -0.94
N ASN A 93 52.19 -18.93 -0.70
CA ASN A 93 52.46 -19.57 0.59
C ASN A 93 52.51 -18.58 1.77
N LYS A 94 52.69 -17.29 1.47
CA LYS A 94 52.73 -16.18 2.45
C LYS A 94 51.47 -15.30 2.48
N THR A 95 50.49 -15.50 1.60
CA THR A 95 49.26 -14.68 1.63
C THR A 95 48.34 -15.14 2.75
N ARG A 96 47.84 -14.17 3.53
CA ARG A 96 46.78 -14.39 4.51
C ARG A 96 45.45 -14.54 3.78
N SER A 97 44.47 -15.20 4.40
CA SER A 97 43.10 -15.14 3.91
C SER A 97 42.66 -13.68 3.85
N SER A 98 42.12 -13.24 2.71
CA SER A 98 41.82 -11.84 2.45
C SER A 98 40.59 -11.73 1.57
N ILE A 99 39.83 -10.66 1.78
CA ILE A 99 38.74 -10.25 0.90
C ILE A 99 39.32 -9.25 -0.11
N VAL A 100 39.07 -9.45 -1.39
CA VAL A 100 39.53 -8.56 -2.45
C VAL A 100 38.33 -7.90 -3.11
N PRO A 101 38.17 -6.57 -2.99
CA PRO A 101 37.13 -5.85 -3.71
C PRO A 101 37.47 -5.84 -5.19
N VAL A 102 36.53 -6.27 -6.03
CA VAL A 102 36.74 -6.39 -7.48
C VAL A 102 36.14 -5.20 -8.20
N LEU A 103 34.86 -4.92 -7.95
CA LEU A 103 34.13 -3.87 -8.64
C LEU A 103 32.94 -3.38 -7.79
N ILE A 104 32.55 -2.13 -8.04
CA ILE A 104 31.37 -1.49 -7.44
C ILE A 104 30.40 -1.17 -8.57
N ILE A 105 29.14 -1.55 -8.41
CA ILE A 105 28.06 -1.25 -9.35
C ILE A 105 27.15 -0.20 -8.74
N HIS A 106 26.84 0.83 -9.53
CA HIS A 106 25.82 1.83 -9.22
C HIS A 106 24.67 1.66 -10.20
N GLU A 107 23.49 1.42 -9.65
CA GLU A 107 22.24 1.28 -10.38
C GLU A 107 21.30 2.37 -9.91
N ASP A 108 21.03 3.29 -10.82
CA ASP A 108 20.20 4.46 -10.57
C ASP A 108 18.97 4.37 -11.45
N ALA A 109 17.78 4.34 -10.82
CA ALA A 109 16.49 4.37 -11.48
C ALA A 109 15.72 5.58 -10.98
N MET A 110 15.22 6.40 -11.91
CA MET A 110 14.44 7.59 -11.60
C MET A 110 13.22 7.63 -12.50
N ILE A 111 12.06 7.92 -11.92
CA ILE A 111 10.84 8.18 -12.69
C ILE A 111 11.01 9.49 -13.44
N ASP A 112 10.66 9.47 -14.72
CA ASP A 112 10.65 10.66 -15.56
C ASP A 112 9.56 11.66 -15.15
N ALA A 113 9.82 12.95 -15.36
CA ALA A 113 8.93 14.03 -14.92
C ALA A 113 7.53 13.91 -15.55
N ASP A 114 7.44 13.49 -16.82
CA ASP A 114 6.16 13.35 -17.51
C ASP A 114 5.35 12.19 -16.92
N THR A 115 6.01 11.08 -16.62
CA THR A 115 5.39 9.91 -15.97
C THR A 115 4.91 10.26 -14.55
N LEU A 116 5.72 11.01 -13.79
CA LEU A 116 5.36 11.48 -12.46
C LEU A 116 4.13 12.39 -12.49
N SER A 117 4.09 13.33 -13.43
CA SER A 117 2.94 14.24 -13.58
C SER A 117 1.66 13.50 -13.96
N SER A 118 1.77 12.47 -14.78
CA SER A 118 0.64 11.62 -15.17
C SER A 118 0.07 10.87 -13.97
N ILE A 119 0.94 10.23 -13.18
CA ILE A 119 0.56 9.53 -11.94
C ILE A 119 -0.11 10.51 -10.96
N GLN A 120 0.46 11.70 -10.78
CA GLN A 120 -0.10 12.70 -9.87
C GLN A 120 -1.47 13.21 -10.35
N ASN A 121 -1.62 13.50 -11.64
CA ASN A 121 -2.87 14.01 -12.20
C ASN A 121 -3.99 12.97 -12.14
N GLU A 122 -3.70 11.70 -12.42
CA GLU A 122 -4.67 10.62 -12.30
C GLU A 122 -5.14 10.43 -10.86
N LEU A 123 -4.26 10.55 -9.86
CA LEU A 123 -4.65 10.36 -8.46
C LEU A 123 -5.27 11.59 -7.81
N ILE A 124 -4.55 12.72 -7.83
CA ILE A 124 -5.01 13.94 -7.15
C ILE A 124 -6.24 14.49 -7.87
N GLY A 125 -6.24 14.41 -9.21
CA GLY A 125 -7.40 14.78 -10.01
C GLY A 125 -8.61 13.92 -9.70
N ALA A 126 -8.47 12.59 -9.69
CA ALA A 126 -9.61 11.70 -9.44
C ALA A 126 -10.17 11.86 -8.01
N GLU A 127 -9.32 12.00 -7.00
CA GLU A 127 -9.76 12.23 -5.62
C GLU A 127 -10.54 13.55 -5.48
N TRP A 128 -10.01 14.63 -6.08
CA TRP A 128 -10.67 15.93 -6.06
C TRP A 128 -12.02 15.91 -6.80
N TRP A 129 -12.10 15.24 -7.94
CA TRP A 129 -13.35 15.06 -8.69
C TRP A 129 -14.37 14.22 -7.92
N ALA A 130 -13.94 13.10 -7.33
CA ALA A 130 -14.80 12.22 -6.54
C ALA A 130 -15.40 12.96 -5.33
N HIS A 131 -14.59 13.71 -4.59
CA HIS A 131 -15.07 14.48 -3.45
C HIS A 131 -16.01 15.62 -3.87
N SER A 132 -15.71 16.28 -4.98
CA SER A 132 -16.52 17.38 -5.50
C SER A 132 -17.91 16.91 -5.93
N ILE A 133 -17.99 15.81 -6.69
CA ILE A 133 -19.26 15.24 -7.13
C ILE A 133 -20.07 14.74 -5.94
N SER A 134 -19.43 14.06 -4.99
CA SER A 134 -20.10 13.56 -3.78
C SER A 134 -20.71 14.71 -2.97
N THR A 135 -19.94 15.77 -2.76
CA THR A 135 -20.39 16.94 -1.99
C THR A 135 -21.50 17.71 -2.70
N ALA A 136 -21.41 17.88 -4.02
CA ALA A 136 -22.45 18.51 -4.82
C ALA A 136 -23.77 17.72 -4.75
N LEU A 137 -23.71 16.39 -4.88
CA LEU A 137 -24.88 15.53 -4.79
C LEU A 137 -25.49 15.55 -3.39
N ALA A 138 -24.67 15.51 -2.34
CA ALA A 138 -25.13 15.65 -0.96
C ALA A 138 -25.84 16.99 -0.72
N GLY A 139 -25.27 18.09 -1.25
CA GLY A 139 -25.88 19.42 -1.19
C GLY A 139 -27.22 19.50 -1.93
N ALA A 140 -27.31 18.93 -3.13
CA ALA A 140 -28.56 18.86 -3.89
C ALA A 140 -29.63 18.02 -3.17
N GLY A 141 -29.24 16.89 -2.58
CA GLY A 141 -30.13 16.05 -1.77
C GLY A 141 -30.68 16.79 -0.55
N LEU A 142 -29.81 17.52 0.17
CA LEU A 142 -30.22 18.35 1.30
C LEU A 142 -31.22 19.43 0.87
N ALA A 143 -30.98 20.12 -0.24
CA ALA A 143 -31.87 21.15 -0.76
C ALA A 143 -33.26 20.59 -1.11
N LEU A 144 -33.32 19.46 -1.81
CA LEU A 144 -34.59 18.79 -2.13
C LEU A 144 -35.34 18.36 -0.86
N PHE A 145 -34.62 17.89 0.15
CA PHE A 145 -35.22 17.50 1.43
C PHE A 145 -35.88 18.69 2.14
N VAL A 146 -35.21 19.85 2.16
CA VAL A 146 -35.77 21.09 2.72
C VAL A 146 -37.00 21.54 1.94
N ILE A 147 -36.95 21.51 0.61
CA ILE A 147 -38.10 21.87 -0.25
C ILE A 147 -39.30 20.94 0.01
N ALA A 148 -39.06 19.64 0.16
CA ALA A 148 -40.13 18.68 0.44
C ALA A 148 -40.80 18.94 1.81
N ILE A 149 -40.01 19.27 2.84
CA ILE A 149 -40.54 19.65 4.15
C ILE A 149 -41.36 20.93 4.06
N LEU A 150 -40.85 21.96 3.38
CA LEU A 150 -41.57 23.22 3.19
C LEU A 150 -42.90 23.00 2.46
N TYR A 151 -42.91 22.18 1.40
CA TYR A 151 -44.12 21.82 0.67
C TYR A 151 -45.12 21.05 1.56
N ALA A 152 -44.64 20.11 2.38
CA ALA A 152 -45.49 19.36 3.30
C ALA A 152 -46.13 20.25 4.38
N LEU A 153 -45.37 21.20 4.94
CA LEU A 153 -45.88 22.16 5.93
C LEU A 153 -46.96 23.07 5.33
N LEU A 154 -46.69 23.71 4.19
CA LEU A 154 -47.66 24.57 3.49
C LEU A 154 -48.95 23.83 3.15
N LYS A 155 -48.85 22.57 2.68
CA LYS A 155 -50.02 21.74 2.40
C LYS A 155 -50.79 21.40 3.67
N SER A 156 -50.10 21.06 4.76
CA SER A 156 -50.74 20.70 6.03
C SER A 156 -51.52 21.86 6.65
N ASP A 157 -51.01 23.09 6.53
CA ASP A 157 -51.70 24.29 7.02
C ASP A 157 -52.92 24.62 6.17
N LEU A 158 -52.84 24.47 4.83
CA LEU A 158 -53.98 24.65 3.93
C LEU A 158 -55.11 23.64 4.22
N VAL A 159 -54.77 22.35 4.40
CA VAL A 159 -55.75 21.30 4.69
C VAL A 159 -56.40 21.47 6.06
N ARG A 160 -55.65 21.98 7.05
CA ARG A 160 -56.18 22.30 8.39
C ARG A 160 -57.14 23.50 8.35
N GLY A 161 -56.83 24.54 7.58
CA GLY A 161 -57.71 25.70 7.40
C GLY A 161 -59.06 25.34 6.76
N VAL A 162 -59.05 24.51 5.70
CA VAL A 162 -60.27 24.10 4.99
C VAL A 162 -61.23 23.27 5.86
N LYS A 163 -60.72 22.53 6.85
CA LYS A 163 -61.56 21.66 7.69
C LYS A 163 -62.25 22.41 8.85
N SER A 164 -61.88 23.66 9.13
CA SER A 164 -62.41 24.44 10.26
C SER A 164 -63.79 25.05 10.01
N ASP A 165 -64.22 25.20 8.75
CA ASP A 165 -65.41 25.98 8.40
C ASP A 165 -66.68 25.13 8.17
N SER A 166 -66.64 23.83 8.46
CA SER A 166 -67.74 22.89 8.17
C SER A 166 -68.31 22.22 9.43
N VAL A 167 -68.64 23.00 10.46
CA VAL A 167 -69.52 22.53 11.53
C VAL A 167 -70.84 23.30 11.44
N SER A 168 -71.75 22.80 10.61
CA SER A 168 -73.12 23.30 10.57
C SER A 168 -73.78 23.07 11.94
N PRO A 169 -74.35 24.09 12.61
CA PRO A 169 -75.06 23.90 13.86
C PRO A 169 -76.29 23.00 13.61
N LEU A 170 -76.53 22.06 14.54
CA LEU A 170 -77.67 21.15 14.49
C LEU A 170 -78.99 21.94 14.39
N PRO A 171 -79.98 21.48 13.60
CA PRO A 171 -81.29 22.13 13.54
C PRO A 171 -81.95 22.14 14.93
N ALA A 172 -82.65 23.23 15.24
CA ALA A 172 -83.33 23.40 16.52
C ALA A 172 -84.35 22.28 16.74
N TYR A 173 -84.32 21.67 17.93
CA TYR A 173 -85.21 20.58 18.32
C TYR A 173 -86.65 21.07 18.45
N GLU A 174 -87.55 20.58 17.59
CA GLU A 174 -88.99 20.76 17.74
C GLU A 174 -89.58 19.61 18.58
N PRO A 175 -90.21 19.89 19.75
CA PRO A 175 -90.87 18.86 20.52
C PRO A 175 -92.18 18.44 19.82
N ARG A 176 -92.35 17.12 19.60
CA ARG A 176 -93.60 16.55 19.10
C ARG A 176 -94.75 16.89 20.05
N ALA A 177 -95.73 17.64 19.55
CA ALA A 177 -97.00 17.85 20.25
C ALA A 177 -97.68 16.49 20.50
N GLN A 178 -98.05 16.25 21.76
CA GLN A 178 -98.77 15.07 22.19
C GLN A 178 -100.17 15.06 21.56
N SER A 179 -100.50 13.93 20.92
CA SER A 179 -101.83 13.61 20.39
C SER A 179 -102.86 13.64 21.51
N GLN A 180 -103.86 14.52 21.38
CA GLN A 180 -105.07 14.47 22.19
C GLN A 180 -106.30 14.52 21.28
N ASN A 181 -107.07 13.43 21.37
CA ASN A 181 -108.52 13.39 21.47
C ASN A 181 -109.21 12.52 20.41
N GLY A 182 -109.73 11.39 20.89
CA GLY A 182 -110.54 10.45 20.13
C GLY A 182 -112.02 10.82 20.11
N LYS A 183 -112.75 10.14 19.21
CA LYS A 183 -114.19 9.85 19.15
C LYS A 183 -114.31 8.93 17.91
N GLY A 184 -114.51 7.62 18.01
CA GLY A 184 -115.61 6.92 18.66
C GLY A 184 -116.73 6.73 17.63
N ASN A 185 -116.93 5.50 17.14
CA ASN A 185 -118.25 4.87 17.04
C ASN A 185 -118.20 3.44 16.47
N TYR A 186 -118.88 2.57 17.20
CA TYR A 186 -119.28 1.19 16.91
C TYR A 186 -120.39 1.18 15.85
N ILE A 187 -120.33 0.29 14.84
CA ILE A 187 -121.10 -0.96 14.65
C ILE A 187 -120.31 -1.82 13.66
#